data_AF-A0A6A6CLV9-F1
#
_entry.id   AF-A0A6A6CLV9-F1
#
_cell.length_a   1.000
_cell.length_b   1.000
_cell.length_c   1.000
_cell.angle_alpha   90.00
_cell.angle_beta   90.00
_cell.angle_gamma   90.00
#
_symmetry.space_group_name_H-M   'P 1'
#
loop_
_entity.id
_entity.type
_entity.pdbx_description
1 polymer ?
#
loop_
_entity_poly.entity_id
_entity_poly.type
_entity_poly.pdbx_seq_one_letter_code
_entity_poly.pdbx_strand_id
1 'polypeptide(L)'
;MAQPYDFISKIVSLGDSGSGKSSLTIRLCEGRFVSHHDVTIGVEFGSRIVPVGPPASLQYNINNPASSTPPTKSPSDAKPSKNTPKEPQQKHMKLSLWDTAGQETYKSITRSYFRGASGALLVFDISRRNTFASVTSWLNDLRQIADDDIVVVLVGNKSDLASSSTVSGDSTAPNKRQVTREEAEEWCQNNKVMGYVETSAKSGDNVERAFLEVAERIYQNIEAGKYDLNDRRSGVKGPGAGGGNAGRSVTLGRPDKGAAKKAGIAGGCC
;
A
#
# COMPACT_ATOMS: atom_id res chain seq x y z
N MET A 1 13.70 3.01 24.31
CA MET A 1 13.44 1.67 23.73
C MET A 1 13.65 1.77 22.23
N ALA A 2 14.42 0.86 21.62
CA ALA A 2 14.62 0.85 20.17
C ALA A 2 13.29 0.57 19.45
N GLN A 3 13.02 1.27 18.35
CA GLN A 3 11.82 1.02 17.55
C GLN A 3 11.95 -0.35 16.86
N PRO A 4 10.86 -1.13 16.73
CA PRO A 4 10.91 -2.49 16.15
C PRO A 4 10.98 -2.49 14.61
N TYR A 5 11.23 -1.33 13.99
CA TYR A 5 11.32 -1.16 12.54
C TYR A 5 12.41 -0.14 12.20
N ASP A 6 13.03 -0.32 11.04
CA ASP A 6 14.04 0.57 10.48
C ASP A 6 13.39 1.68 9.62
N PHE A 7 12.30 1.36 8.92
CA PHE A 7 11.65 2.28 7.98
C PHE A 7 10.15 2.37 8.24
N ILE A 8 9.54 3.50 7.86
CA ILE A 8 8.08 3.63 7.75
C ILE A 8 7.76 4.01 6.32
N SER A 9 6.83 3.32 5.68
CA SER A 9 6.36 3.64 4.34
C SER A 9 4.85 3.79 4.32
N LYS A 10 4.37 4.81 3.61
CA LYS A 10 2.95 5.04 3.37
C LYS A 10 2.51 4.35 2.06
N ILE A 11 1.56 3.42 2.18
CA ILE A 11 0.93 2.71 1.06
C ILE A 11 -0.54 3.09 0.97
N VAL A 12 -1.00 3.49 -0.22
CA VAL A 12 -2.40 3.80 -0.51
C VAL A 12 -3.03 2.68 -1.35
N SER A 13 -4.26 2.27 -1.03
CA SER A 13 -5.04 1.34 -1.86
C SER A 13 -6.11 2.11 -2.63
N LEU A 14 -6.16 1.91 -3.95
CA LEU A 14 -6.97 2.68 -4.91
C LEU A 14 -7.76 1.75 -5.82
N GLY A 15 -8.88 2.23 -6.36
CA GLY A 15 -9.75 1.46 -7.25
C GLY A 15 -11.22 1.57 -6.90
N ASP A 16 -12.07 1.04 -7.76
CA ASP A 16 -13.53 1.21 -7.67
C ASP A 16 -14.15 0.61 -6.41
N SER A 17 -15.35 1.08 -6.07
CA SER A 17 -16.12 0.52 -4.96
C SER A 17 -16.36 -0.99 -5.15
N GLY A 18 -16.25 -1.73 -4.04
CA GLY A 18 -16.41 -3.18 -4.02
C GLY A 18 -15.27 -3.98 -4.67
N SER A 19 -14.20 -3.36 -5.17
CA SER A 19 -13.01 -4.08 -5.67
C SER A 19 -12.27 -4.85 -4.56
N GLY A 20 -12.53 -4.53 -3.29
CA GLY A 20 -12.05 -5.25 -2.12
C GLY A 20 -10.77 -4.70 -1.49
N LYS A 21 -10.47 -3.41 -1.70
CA LYS A 21 -9.37 -2.67 -1.04
C LYS A 21 -9.37 -2.86 0.49
N SER A 22 -10.48 -2.53 1.15
CA SER A 22 -10.66 -2.68 2.59
C SER A 22 -10.47 -4.13 3.04
N SER A 23 -11.03 -5.08 2.28
CA SER A 23 -10.89 -6.51 2.58
C SER A 23 -9.43 -6.99 2.47
N LEU A 24 -8.63 -6.45 1.54
CA LEU A 24 -7.20 -6.74 1.45
C LEU A 24 -6.43 -6.15 2.64
N THR A 25 -6.72 -4.89 3.01
CA THR A 25 -6.10 -4.24 4.17
C THR A 25 -6.42 -4.99 5.47
N ILE A 26 -7.69 -5.33 5.70
CA ILE A 26 -8.13 -6.09 6.87
C ILE A 26 -7.50 -7.49 6.87
N ARG A 27 -7.46 -8.16 5.71
CA ARG A 27 -6.82 -9.47 5.61
C ARG A 27 -5.34 -9.41 5.98
N LEU A 28 -4.60 -8.39 5.53
CA LEU A 28 -3.19 -8.22 5.85
C LEU A 28 -2.97 -7.89 7.34
N CYS A 29 -3.77 -6.99 7.91
CA CYS A 29 -3.58 -6.51 9.27
C CYS A 29 -4.10 -7.47 10.32
N GLU A 30 -5.22 -8.13 10.06
CA GLU A 30 -5.98 -8.89 11.06
C GLU A 30 -6.11 -10.38 10.72
N GLY A 31 -5.67 -10.81 9.54
CA GLY A 31 -5.74 -12.20 9.12
C GLY A 31 -7.16 -12.73 8.88
N ARG A 32 -8.19 -11.87 8.94
CA ARG A 32 -9.60 -12.25 8.78
C ARG A 32 -10.22 -11.66 7.50
N PHE A 33 -11.39 -12.19 7.14
CA PHE A 33 -12.25 -11.66 6.08
C PHE A 33 -13.67 -11.51 6.59
N VAL A 34 -14.32 -10.40 6.22
CA VAL A 34 -15.73 -10.17 6.51
C VAL A 34 -16.49 -10.16 5.19
N SER A 35 -17.56 -10.94 5.11
CA SER A 35 -18.39 -11.02 3.89
C SER A 35 -19.22 -9.76 3.67
N HIS A 36 -19.60 -9.08 4.74
CA HIS A 36 -20.34 -7.83 4.73
C HIS A 36 -19.43 -6.71 5.23
N HIS A 37 -19.09 -5.81 4.32
CA HIS A 37 -18.41 -4.56 4.63
C HIS A 37 -19.30 -3.42 4.15
N ASP A 38 -19.54 -2.45 5.04
CA ASP A 38 -20.08 -1.17 4.63
C ASP A 38 -19.11 -0.50 3.67
N VAL A 39 -19.62 0.32 2.75
CA VAL A 39 -18.75 1.06 1.85
C VAL A 39 -17.89 2.03 2.67
N THR A 40 -16.57 2.01 2.46
CA THR A 40 -15.64 2.92 3.14
C THR A 40 -16.03 4.37 2.90
N ILE A 41 -16.37 5.09 3.97
CA ILE A 41 -16.63 6.52 3.95
C ILE A 41 -15.33 7.22 4.37
N GLY A 42 -14.58 7.73 3.40
CA GLY A 42 -13.30 8.41 3.66
C GLY A 42 -12.09 7.48 3.59
N VAL A 43 -11.36 7.32 4.69
CA VAL A 43 -10.14 6.50 4.77
C VAL A 43 -10.08 5.66 6.04
N GLU A 44 -9.73 4.39 5.90
CA GLU A 44 -9.43 3.49 7.01
C GLU A 44 -7.92 3.26 7.12
N PHE A 45 -7.43 3.18 8.37
CA PHE A 45 -6.01 3.12 8.69
C PHE A 45 -5.62 1.74 9.20
N GLY A 46 -4.76 1.05 8.44
CA GLY A 46 -4.08 -0.17 8.88
C GLY A 46 -2.60 0.08 9.15
N SER A 47 -1.96 -0.77 9.96
CA SER A 47 -0.50 -0.84 9.97
C SER A 47 0.01 -2.26 10.13
N ARG A 48 1.08 -2.59 9.42
CA ARG A 48 1.74 -3.90 9.47
C ARG A 48 3.25 -3.71 9.38
N ILE A 49 4.02 -4.38 10.22
CA ILE A 49 5.48 -4.42 10.10
C ILE A 49 5.83 -5.65 9.28
N VAL A 50 6.63 -5.47 8.24
CA VAL A 50 7.09 -6.53 7.35
C VAL A 50 8.61 -6.56 7.29
N PRO A 51 9.24 -7.74 7.14
CA PRO A 51 10.65 -7.82 6.83
C PRO A 51 10.91 -7.32 5.39
N VAL A 52 12.02 -6.61 5.19
CA VAL A 52 12.49 -6.13 3.87
C VAL A 52 13.98 -6.37 3.71
N GLY A 53 14.44 -6.60 2.47
CA GLY A 53 15.84 -6.88 2.17
C GLY A 53 16.31 -8.27 2.62
N PRO A 54 17.55 -8.66 2.29
CA PRO A 54 18.09 -9.97 2.66
C PRO A 54 18.19 -10.16 4.18
N PRO A 55 17.95 -11.39 4.71
CA PRO A 55 17.68 -12.63 3.99
C PRO A 55 16.21 -12.85 3.54
N ALA A 56 15.24 -12.09 4.04
CA ALA A 56 13.82 -12.26 3.71
C ALA A 56 13.52 -12.15 2.20
N SER A 57 14.08 -11.15 1.52
CA SER A 57 13.86 -10.94 0.08
C SER A 57 14.24 -12.17 -0.77
N LEU A 58 15.24 -12.95 -0.33
CA LEU A 58 15.68 -14.19 -0.98
C LEU A 58 14.72 -15.35 -0.75
N GLN A 59 14.08 -15.42 0.42
CA GLN A 59 13.11 -16.48 0.75
C GLN A 59 11.80 -16.31 -0.02
N TYR A 60 11.37 -15.06 -0.24
CA TYR A 60 10.12 -14.77 -0.93
C TYR A 60 10.26 -14.76 -2.47
N ASN A 61 11.45 -14.98 -3.02
CA ASN A 61 11.75 -14.85 -4.47
C ASN A 61 11.24 -13.54 -5.08
N ILE A 62 11.18 -12.47 -4.28
CA ILE A 62 10.71 -11.16 -4.72
C ILE A 62 11.89 -10.44 -5.37
N ASN A 63 11.79 -10.23 -6.68
CA ASN A 63 12.74 -9.43 -7.47
C ASN A 63 14.21 -9.90 -7.35
N ASN A 64 14.45 -11.22 -7.44
CA ASN A 64 15.80 -11.78 -7.55
C ASN A 64 16.32 -11.64 -8.99
N PRO A 65 17.34 -10.81 -9.28
CA PRO A 65 17.92 -10.73 -10.62
C PRO A 65 18.60 -12.04 -11.07
N ALA A 66 18.80 -13.01 -10.18
CA ALA A 66 19.34 -14.34 -10.51
C ALA A 66 18.30 -15.37 -11.00
N SER A 67 17.00 -15.03 -11.07
CA SER A 67 15.96 -15.98 -11.46
C SER A 67 15.88 -16.27 -12.97
N SER A 68 16.83 -15.80 -13.79
CA SER A 68 16.92 -16.11 -15.23
C SER A 68 17.78 -17.34 -15.56
N THR A 69 18.25 -18.11 -14.57
CA THR A 69 19.04 -19.33 -14.85
C THR A 69 18.37 -20.58 -14.25
N PRO A 70 18.14 -21.66 -15.03
CA PRO A 70 17.57 -22.91 -14.53
C PRO A 70 18.43 -23.58 -13.44
N PRO A 71 17.85 -24.39 -12.53
CA PRO A 71 18.59 -25.02 -11.45
C PRO A 71 19.39 -26.19 -12.01
N THR A 72 20.70 -26.02 -12.15
CA THR A 72 21.59 -27.16 -12.40
C THR A 72 22.86 -27.06 -11.57
N LYS A 73 22.86 -27.83 -10.47
CA LYS A 73 23.89 -28.77 -10.00
C LYS A 73 24.22 -28.64 -8.51
N SER A 74 24.25 -29.83 -7.92
CA SER A 74 24.48 -30.22 -6.53
C SER A 74 25.85 -29.77 -5.97
N PRO A 75 26.06 -29.85 -4.64
CA PRO A 75 27.19 -29.25 -3.96
C PRO A 75 28.41 -30.17 -4.00
N SER A 76 29.55 -29.67 -4.48
CA SER A 76 30.85 -30.29 -4.24
C SER A 76 31.94 -29.23 -4.11
N ASP A 77 32.50 -29.17 -2.91
CA ASP A 77 33.88 -28.79 -2.57
C ASP A 77 34.40 -27.40 -2.99
N ALA A 78 34.22 -26.42 -2.11
CA ALA A 78 35.13 -25.28 -2.00
C ALA A 78 35.45 -24.96 -0.53
N LYS A 79 36.74 -25.01 -0.18
CA LYS A 79 37.32 -24.66 1.12
C LYS A 79 36.92 -23.26 1.61
N PRO A 80 36.92 -23.02 2.94
CA PRO A 80 36.49 -21.74 3.50
C PRO A 80 37.57 -20.66 3.26
N SER A 81 37.27 -19.70 2.40
CA SER A 81 38.06 -18.47 2.30
C SER A 81 37.65 -17.51 3.42
N LYS A 82 38.63 -17.08 4.22
CA LYS A 82 38.49 -16.07 5.28
C LYS A 82 38.21 -14.71 4.65
N ASN A 83 36.94 -14.42 4.43
CA ASN A 83 36.34 -13.09 4.39
C ASN A 83 34.84 -13.31 4.56
N THR A 84 34.37 -13.40 5.80
CA THR A 84 32.94 -13.51 6.09
C THR A 84 32.32 -12.13 5.81
N PRO A 85 31.55 -11.91 4.73
CA PRO A 85 30.71 -10.72 4.66
C PRO A 85 29.80 -10.77 5.89
N LYS A 86 29.71 -9.67 6.65
CA LYS A 86 28.76 -9.54 7.76
C LYS A 86 27.40 -9.99 7.24
N GLU A 87 26.83 -11.02 7.85
CA GLU A 87 25.52 -11.53 7.50
C GLU A 87 24.53 -10.35 7.52
N PRO A 88 23.80 -10.09 6.42
CA PRO A 88 22.93 -8.93 6.34
C PRO A 88 21.89 -9.02 7.47
N GLN A 89 21.88 -8.04 8.36
CA GLN A 89 20.90 -7.98 9.44
C GLN A 89 19.52 -7.70 8.84
N GLN A 90 18.54 -8.54 9.18
CA GLN A 90 17.17 -8.40 8.70
C GLN A 90 16.61 -7.01 9.02
N LYS A 91 16.23 -6.28 7.97
CA LYS A 91 15.56 -4.97 8.09
C LYS A 91 14.06 -5.12 8.15
N HIS A 92 13.40 -4.18 8.81
CA HIS A 92 11.96 -4.18 8.99
C HIS A 92 11.35 -2.83 8.56
N MET A 93 10.26 -2.88 7.82
CA MET A 93 9.50 -1.73 7.37
C MET A 93 8.10 -1.75 7.96
N LYS A 94 7.70 -0.66 8.60
CA LYS A 94 6.32 -0.43 9.02
C LYS A 94 5.53 0.16 7.86
N LEU A 95 4.58 -0.62 7.34
CA LEU A 95 3.61 -0.18 6.36
C LEU A 95 2.48 0.56 7.06
N SER A 96 2.28 1.82 6.69
CA SER A 96 1.07 2.59 7.02
C SER A 96 0.12 2.47 5.84
N LEU A 97 -0.98 1.75 6.03
CA LEU A 97 -1.94 1.42 4.99
C LEU A 97 -3.09 2.41 5.03
N TRP A 98 -3.35 3.04 3.90
CA TRP A 98 -4.43 3.99 3.71
C TRP A 98 -5.43 3.36 2.75
N ASP A 99 -6.50 2.78 3.29
CA ASP A 99 -7.61 2.28 2.50
C ASP A 99 -8.49 3.47 2.10
N THR A 100 -8.72 3.67 0.81
CA THR A 100 -9.48 4.83 0.31
C THR A 100 -10.86 4.43 -0.18
N ALA A 101 -11.83 5.33 -0.01
CA ALA A 101 -13.15 5.18 -0.60
C ALA A 101 -13.06 5.06 -2.13
N GLY A 102 -13.62 3.97 -2.67
CA GLY A 102 -13.66 3.71 -4.12
C GLY A 102 -14.87 4.30 -4.84
N GLN A 103 -15.73 5.06 -4.15
CA GLN A 103 -16.82 5.77 -4.81
C GLN A 103 -16.32 7.08 -5.40
N GLU A 104 -16.77 7.35 -6.63
CA GLU A 104 -16.44 8.55 -7.38
C GLU A 104 -16.85 9.85 -6.70
N THR A 105 -17.93 9.84 -5.92
CA THR A 105 -18.39 10.99 -5.11
C THR A 105 -17.35 11.45 -4.09
N TYR A 106 -16.44 10.58 -3.66
CA TYR A 106 -15.40 10.89 -2.68
C TYR A 106 -14.01 11.13 -3.30
N LYS A 107 -13.88 11.14 -4.64
CA LYS A 107 -12.59 11.32 -5.34
C LYS A 107 -11.84 12.58 -4.89
N SER A 108 -12.53 13.69 -4.63
CA SER A 108 -11.91 14.93 -4.15
C SER A 108 -11.26 14.80 -2.76
N ILE A 109 -11.90 14.04 -1.85
CA ILE A 109 -11.39 13.77 -0.51
C ILE A 109 -10.21 12.78 -0.59
N THR A 110 -10.34 11.75 -1.43
CA THR A 110 -9.35 10.69 -1.63
C THR A 110 -8.00 11.23 -2.15
N ARG A 111 -8.02 12.25 -3.02
CA ARG A 111 -6.83 12.89 -3.59
C ARG A 111 -5.87 13.48 -2.55
N SER A 112 -6.38 13.99 -1.43
CA SER A 112 -5.54 14.56 -0.36
C SER A 112 -4.59 13.52 0.27
N TYR A 113 -4.96 12.23 0.19
CA TYR A 113 -4.21 11.14 0.80
C TYR A 113 -3.09 10.59 -0.09
N PHE A 114 -3.04 10.95 -1.37
CA PHE A 114 -1.99 10.49 -2.30
C PHE A 114 -0.65 11.14 -2.01
N ARG A 115 -0.68 12.36 -1.43
CA ARG A 115 0.53 13.11 -1.12
C ARG A 115 1.38 12.40 -0.06
N GLY A 116 2.67 12.26 -0.35
CA GLY A 116 3.63 11.57 0.49
C GLY A 116 3.37 10.07 0.61
N ALA A 117 2.70 9.46 -0.36
CA ALA A 117 2.63 8.01 -0.50
C ALA A 117 3.86 7.51 -1.26
N SER A 118 4.55 6.50 -0.73
CA SER A 118 5.69 5.86 -1.41
C SER A 118 5.28 4.63 -2.20
N GLY A 119 4.13 4.04 -1.88
CA GLY A 119 3.56 2.92 -2.60
C GLY A 119 2.08 3.08 -2.85
N ALA A 120 1.59 2.47 -3.93
CA ALA A 120 0.18 2.36 -4.25
C ALA A 120 -0.19 0.96 -4.76
N LEU A 121 -1.34 0.47 -4.30
CA LEU A 121 -1.99 -0.70 -4.86
C LEU A 121 -3.20 -0.26 -5.69
N LEU A 122 -3.18 -0.56 -6.98
CA LEU A 122 -4.32 -0.37 -7.87
C LEU A 122 -5.16 -1.65 -7.89
N VAL A 123 -6.29 -1.65 -7.21
CA VAL A 123 -7.11 -2.84 -6.97
C VAL A 123 -8.34 -2.83 -7.87
N PHE A 124 -8.45 -3.85 -8.72
CA PHE A 124 -9.67 -4.15 -9.47
C PHE A 124 -10.20 -5.54 -9.12
N ASP A 125 -11.43 -5.82 -9.53
CA ASP A 125 -12.08 -7.11 -9.35
C ASP A 125 -12.02 -7.89 -10.66
N ILE A 126 -11.35 -9.05 -10.66
CA ILE A 126 -11.17 -9.85 -11.88
C ILE A 126 -12.49 -10.33 -12.49
N SER A 127 -13.56 -10.38 -11.68
CA SER A 127 -14.90 -10.77 -12.12
C SER A 127 -15.75 -9.60 -12.61
N ARG A 128 -15.23 -8.36 -12.59
CA ARG A 128 -15.93 -7.16 -13.05
C ARG A 128 -15.02 -6.29 -13.91
N ARG A 129 -15.14 -6.44 -15.24
CA ARG A 129 -14.34 -5.71 -16.24
C ARG A 129 -14.40 -4.19 -16.10
N ASN A 130 -15.56 -3.62 -15.72
CA ASN A 130 -15.68 -2.17 -15.51
C ASN A 130 -14.67 -1.64 -14.48
N THR A 131 -14.40 -2.41 -13.43
CA THR A 131 -13.41 -2.01 -12.41
C THR A 131 -11.98 -1.97 -12.94
N PHE A 132 -11.67 -2.80 -13.95
CA PHE A 132 -10.39 -2.80 -14.65
C PHE A 132 -10.27 -1.61 -15.60
N ALA A 133 -11.33 -1.30 -16.35
CA ALA A 133 -11.37 -0.13 -17.22
C ALA A 133 -11.13 1.19 -16.46
N SER A 134 -11.67 1.30 -15.23
CA SER A 134 -11.45 2.45 -14.35
C SER A 134 -10.02 2.59 -13.83
N VAL A 135 -9.19 1.54 -13.83
CA VAL A 135 -7.83 1.57 -13.26
C VAL A 135 -6.97 2.63 -13.92
N THR A 136 -7.09 2.82 -15.23
CA THR A 136 -6.33 3.86 -15.96
C THR A 136 -6.64 5.25 -15.43
N SER A 137 -7.91 5.55 -15.12
CA SER A 137 -8.29 6.82 -14.50
C SER A 137 -7.69 6.98 -13.11
N TRP A 138 -7.68 5.91 -12.30
CA TRP A 138 -7.07 5.94 -10.97
C TRP A 138 -5.57 6.14 -11.01
N LEU A 139 -4.87 5.52 -11.97
CA LEU A 139 -3.44 5.70 -12.17
C LEU A 139 -3.11 7.14 -12.58
N ASN A 140 -3.88 7.71 -13.50
CA ASN A 140 -3.67 9.09 -13.95
C ASN A 140 -3.88 10.09 -12.81
N ASP A 141 -4.92 9.90 -12.00
CA ASP A 141 -5.19 10.72 -10.82
C ASP A 141 -4.07 10.59 -9.77
N LEU A 142 -3.56 9.37 -9.56
CA LEU A 142 -2.44 9.12 -8.66
C LEU A 142 -1.18 9.89 -9.12
N ARG A 143 -0.81 9.76 -10.40
CA ARG A 143 0.39 10.38 -10.98
C ARG A 143 0.37 11.91 -10.97
N GLN A 144 -0.80 12.52 -10.94
CA GLN A 144 -0.91 13.98 -10.86
C GLN A 144 -0.58 14.53 -9.46
N ILE A 145 -0.59 13.70 -8.42
CA ILE A 145 -0.55 14.15 -7.02
C ILE A 145 0.59 13.49 -6.23
N ALA A 146 0.87 12.21 -6.49
CA ALA A 146 1.95 11.47 -5.87
C ALA A 146 3.32 11.87 -6.43
N ASP A 147 4.37 11.47 -5.71
CA ASP A 147 5.74 11.68 -6.14
C ASP A 147 6.07 10.78 -7.35
N ASP A 148 6.97 11.25 -8.24
CA ASP A 148 7.30 10.56 -9.51
C ASP A 148 7.88 9.15 -9.29
N ASP A 149 8.53 8.92 -8.14
CA ASP A 149 9.11 7.64 -7.73
C ASP A 149 8.15 6.74 -6.92
N ILE A 150 6.84 7.00 -6.98
CA ILE A 150 5.86 6.13 -6.32
C ILE A 150 5.86 4.73 -6.93
N VAL A 151 5.99 3.72 -6.06
CA VAL A 151 5.93 2.32 -6.47
C VAL A 151 4.46 1.92 -6.64
N VAL A 152 4.06 1.52 -7.84
CA VAL A 152 2.69 1.10 -8.13
C VAL A 152 2.66 -0.37 -8.52
N VAL A 153 1.76 -1.14 -7.89
CA VAL A 153 1.47 -2.54 -8.24
C VAL A 153 -0.01 -2.66 -8.58
N LEU A 154 -0.31 -3.37 -9.68
CA LEU A 154 -1.67 -3.71 -10.07
C LEU A 154 -2.11 -4.99 -9.35
N VAL A 155 -3.31 -4.95 -8.76
CA VAL A 155 -3.87 -6.06 -7.98
C VAL A 155 -5.21 -6.49 -8.56
N GLY A 156 -5.26 -7.71 -9.09
CA GLY A 156 -6.50 -8.38 -9.50
C GLY A 156 -7.07 -9.16 -8.32
N ASN A 157 -8.06 -8.61 -7.63
CA ASN A 157 -8.65 -9.23 -6.45
C ASN A 157 -9.82 -10.17 -6.81
N LYS A 158 -10.18 -11.02 -5.86
CA LYS A 158 -11.22 -12.06 -5.94
C LYS A 158 -10.85 -13.21 -6.87
N SER A 159 -9.57 -13.62 -6.84
CA SER A 159 -9.10 -14.82 -7.54
C SER A 159 -9.85 -16.10 -7.14
N ASP A 160 -10.47 -16.12 -5.95
CA ASP A 160 -11.33 -17.22 -5.50
C ASP A 160 -12.58 -17.43 -6.38
N LEU A 161 -12.98 -16.43 -7.19
CA LEU A 161 -14.09 -16.51 -8.13
C LEU A 161 -13.67 -16.97 -9.53
N ALA A 162 -12.38 -17.20 -9.75
CA ALA A 162 -11.83 -17.62 -11.04
C ALA A 162 -11.09 -18.95 -10.91
N SER A 163 -11.70 -20.02 -11.43
CA SER A 163 -11.06 -21.35 -11.46
C SER A 163 -10.06 -21.52 -12.61
N SER A 164 -9.97 -20.56 -13.54
CA SER A 164 -9.02 -20.55 -14.68
C SER A 164 -8.43 -19.15 -14.90
N SER A 165 -7.25 -19.10 -15.53
CA SER A 165 -6.57 -17.85 -15.94
C SER A 165 -7.23 -17.19 -17.16
N THR A 166 -8.05 -17.93 -17.91
CA THR A 166 -8.76 -17.45 -19.11
C THR A 166 -10.21 -17.09 -18.82
N VAL A 167 -10.81 -16.23 -19.66
CA VAL A 167 -12.24 -15.91 -19.58
C VAL A 167 -13.05 -17.07 -20.16
N SER A 168 -14.06 -17.53 -19.42
CA SER A 168 -15.02 -18.50 -19.94
C SER A 168 -16.07 -17.75 -20.75
N GLY A 169 -16.27 -18.11 -22.02
CA GLY A 169 -17.27 -17.51 -22.90
C GLY A 169 -18.72 -17.89 -22.56
N ASP A 170 -18.92 -18.72 -21.54
CA ASP A 170 -20.23 -19.22 -21.14
C ASP A 170 -20.62 -18.70 -19.75
N SER A 171 -21.79 -18.08 -19.65
CA SER A 171 -22.28 -17.43 -18.42
C SER A 171 -22.68 -18.44 -17.34
N THR A 172 -22.80 -19.73 -17.70
CA THR A 172 -23.04 -20.84 -16.77
C THR A 172 -21.77 -21.51 -16.24
N ALA A 173 -20.60 -21.11 -16.71
CA ALA A 173 -19.34 -21.66 -16.24
C ALA A 173 -19.05 -21.27 -14.78
N PRO A 174 -18.38 -22.13 -13.99
CA PRO A 174 -17.99 -21.82 -12.61
C PRO A 174 -16.98 -20.66 -12.52
N ASN A 175 -16.31 -20.33 -13.62
CA ASN A 175 -15.32 -19.28 -13.71
C ASN A 175 -15.97 -17.93 -14.04
N LYS A 176 -15.94 -17.00 -13.08
CA LYS A 176 -16.53 -15.66 -13.24
C LYS A 176 -15.53 -14.62 -13.77
N ARG A 177 -14.33 -15.01 -14.19
CA ARG A 177 -13.29 -14.10 -14.70
C ARG A 177 -13.76 -13.36 -15.93
N GLN A 178 -13.55 -12.04 -15.95
CA GLN A 178 -13.81 -11.15 -17.09
C GLN A 178 -12.55 -10.46 -17.64
N VAL A 179 -11.43 -10.53 -16.91
CA VAL A 179 -10.13 -9.94 -17.26
C VAL A 179 -9.07 -11.04 -17.19
N THR A 180 -8.36 -11.26 -18.28
CA THR A 180 -7.30 -12.29 -18.30
C THR A 180 -6.04 -11.77 -17.63
N ARG A 181 -5.19 -12.70 -17.21
CA ARG A 181 -3.90 -12.35 -16.61
C ARG A 181 -3.01 -11.63 -17.62
N GLU A 182 -3.01 -12.09 -18.86
CA GLU A 182 -2.19 -11.54 -19.95
C GLU A 182 -2.58 -10.09 -20.24
N GLU A 183 -3.88 -9.78 -20.26
CA GLU A 183 -4.38 -8.42 -20.46
C GLU A 183 -3.94 -7.47 -19.32
N ALA A 184 -3.99 -7.96 -18.06
CA ALA A 184 -3.55 -7.18 -16.91
C ALA A 184 -2.02 -6.96 -16.90
N GLU A 185 -1.24 -7.96 -17.30
CA GLU A 185 0.21 -7.86 -17.43
C GLU A 185 0.62 -6.91 -18.56
N GLU A 186 -0.04 -6.98 -19.73
CA GLU A 186 0.17 -6.06 -20.84
C GLU A 186 -0.17 -4.62 -20.43
N TRP A 187 -1.29 -4.43 -19.71
CA TRP A 187 -1.64 -3.12 -19.17
C TRP A 187 -0.55 -2.57 -18.24
N CYS A 188 0.08 -3.41 -17.41
CA CYS A 188 1.18 -2.97 -16.55
C CYS A 188 2.40 -2.50 -17.35
N GLN A 189 2.76 -3.24 -18.41
CA GLN A 189 3.88 -2.89 -19.28
C GLN A 189 3.63 -1.55 -19.99
N ASN A 190 2.44 -1.40 -20.58
CA ASN A 190 2.04 -0.19 -21.31
C ASN A 190 1.98 1.05 -20.41
N ASN A 191 1.59 0.87 -19.15
CA ASN A 191 1.42 1.96 -18.20
C ASN A 191 2.64 2.18 -17.29
N LYS A 192 3.75 1.44 -17.45
CA LYS A 192 4.94 1.52 -16.58
C LYS A 192 4.61 1.27 -15.10
N VAL A 193 3.80 0.24 -14.84
CA VAL A 193 3.47 -0.23 -13.49
C VAL A 193 4.39 -1.42 -13.18
N MET A 194 4.82 -1.56 -11.93
CA MET A 194 5.88 -2.53 -11.55
C MET A 194 5.52 -3.97 -11.90
N GLY A 195 4.26 -4.34 -11.74
CA GLY A 195 3.80 -5.71 -11.96
C GLY A 195 2.33 -5.90 -11.63
N TYR A 196 1.88 -7.13 -11.87
CA TYR A 196 0.52 -7.59 -11.63
C TYR A 196 0.51 -8.77 -10.65
N VAL A 197 -0.37 -8.70 -9.65
CA VAL A 197 -0.56 -9.77 -8.65
C VAL A 197 -2.04 -10.09 -8.53
N GLU A 198 -2.39 -11.37 -8.67
CA GLU A 198 -3.75 -11.85 -8.39
C GLU A 198 -3.89 -12.21 -6.92
N THR A 199 -4.92 -11.70 -6.27
CA THR A 199 -5.15 -11.85 -4.84
C THR A 199 -6.55 -12.31 -4.52
N SER A 200 -6.71 -12.94 -3.37
CA SER A 200 -8.01 -13.25 -2.79
C SER A 200 -8.03 -12.82 -1.34
N ALA A 201 -8.75 -11.74 -1.03
CA ALA A 201 -9.00 -11.35 0.36
C ALA A 201 -9.76 -12.43 1.14
N LYS A 202 -10.51 -13.31 0.47
CA LYS A 202 -11.32 -14.37 1.08
C LYS A 202 -10.51 -15.58 1.54
N SER A 203 -9.57 -16.06 0.72
CA SER A 203 -8.67 -17.16 1.09
C SER A 203 -7.39 -16.67 1.76
N GLY A 204 -6.97 -15.43 1.47
CA GLY A 204 -5.67 -14.88 1.87
C GLY A 204 -4.59 -15.04 0.79
N ASP A 205 -4.91 -15.70 -0.33
CA ASP A 205 -3.93 -15.99 -1.38
C ASP A 205 -3.32 -14.71 -1.94
N ASN A 206 -1.98 -14.68 -1.96
CA ASN A 206 -1.14 -13.59 -2.44
C ASN A 206 -1.38 -12.20 -1.83
N VAL A 207 -2.21 -12.09 -0.78
CA VAL A 207 -2.46 -10.79 -0.14
C VAL A 207 -1.16 -10.24 0.43
N GLU A 208 -0.48 -11.02 1.27
CA GLU A 208 0.81 -10.62 1.85
C GLU A 208 1.86 -10.34 0.77
N ARG A 209 1.92 -11.19 -0.26
CA ARG A 209 2.81 -11.02 -1.41
C ARG A 209 2.64 -9.66 -2.09
N ALA A 210 1.41 -9.22 -2.36
CA ALA A 210 1.15 -7.95 -3.03
C ALA A 210 1.71 -6.75 -2.24
N PHE A 211 1.58 -6.75 -0.91
CA PHE A 211 2.13 -5.69 -0.06
C PHE A 211 3.65 -5.81 0.11
N LEU A 212 4.19 -7.03 0.19
CA LEU A 212 5.62 -7.27 0.27
C LEU A 212 6.36 -6.84 -1.00
N GLU A 213 5.79 -7.09 -2.19
CA GLU A 213 6.40 -6.67 -3.46
C GLU A 213 6.57 -5.14 -3.53
N VAL A 214 5.57 -4.39 -3.04
CA VAL A 214 5.66 -2.93 -2.90
C VAL A 214 6.73 -2.53 -1.88
N ALA A 215 6.71 -3.16 -0.70
CA ALA A 215 7.64 -2.84 0.39
C ALA A 215 9.12 -3.09 0.00
N GLU A 216 9.40 -4.22 -0.64
CA GLU A 216 10.73 -4.59 -1.13
C GLU A 216 11.21 -3.62 -2.21
N ARG A 217 10.34 -3.25 -3.15
CA ARG A 217 10.72 -2.26 -4.17
C ARG A 217 11.00 -0.88 -3.57
N ILE A 218 10.22 -0.45 -2.58
CA ILE A 218 10.48 0.78 -1.84
C ILE A 218 11.83 0.68 -1.14
N TYR A 219 12.12 -0.45 -0.48
CA TYR A 219 13.41 -0.70 0.16
C TYR A 219 14.58 -0.59 -0.84
N GLN A 220 14.48 -1.20 -2.02
CA GLN A 220 15.50 -1.08 -3.07
C GLN A 220 15.70 0.36 -3.54
N ASN A 221 14.62 1.14 -3.66
CA ASN A 221 14.71 2.57 -3.99
C ASN A 221 15.38 3.39 -2.87
N ILE A 222 15.20 3.00 -1.59
CA ILE A 222 15.94 3.59 -0.46
C ILE A 222 17.43 3.29 -0.58
N GLU A 223 17.80 2.03 -0.81
CA GLU A 223 19.21 1.62 -0.95
C GLU A 223 19.89 2.29 -2.15
N ALA A 224 19.14 2.52 -3.24
CA ALA A 224 19.60 3.26 -4.41
C ALA A 224 19.73 4.78 -4.17
N GLY A 225 19.37 5.27 -2.98
CA GLY A 225 19.45 6.70 -2.63
C GLY A 225 18.40 7.58 -3.32
N LYS A 226 17.31 7.00 -3.84
CA LYS A 226 16.23 7.76 -4.49
C LYS A 226 15.31 8.47 -3.50
N TYR A 227 15.26 8.02 -2.26
CA TYR A 227 14.46 8.67 -1.22
C TYR A 227 15.34 9.45 -0.24
N ASP A 228 15.00 10.72 -0.01
CA ASP A 228 15.52 11.46 1.14
C ASP A 228 14.73 11.06 2.39
N LEU A 229 15.40 10.36 3.31
CA LEU A 229 14.79 9.87 4.56
C LEU A 229 14.57 10.98 5.61
N ASN A 230 15.15 12.15 5.40
CA ASN A 230 15.02 13.31 6.28
C ASN A 230 13.97 14.33 5.80
N ASP A 231 13.52 14.25 4.54
CA ASP A 231 12.48 15.12 4.03
C ASP A 231 11.11 14.74 4.63
N ARG A 232 10.42 15.74 5.19
CA ARG A 232 9.05 15.60 5.71
C ARG A 232 8.02 15.32 4.63
N ARG A 233 8.34 15.61 3.36
CA ARG A 233 7.48 15.32 2.20
C ARG A 233 7.70 13.92 1.64
N SER A 234 8.83 13.28 1.97
CA SER A 234 9.11 11.90 1.58
C SER A 234 8.10 10.94 2.20
N GLY A 235 7.55 10.04 1.38
CA GLY A 235 6.64 9.01 1.86
C GLY A 235 7.33 7.88 2.65
N VAL A 236 8.66 7.87 2.67
CA VAL A 236 9.49 6.97 3.48
C VAL A 236 10.16 7.75 4.60
N LYS A 237 10.12 7.22 5.81
CA LYS A 237 10.75 7.82 7.00
C LYS A 237 11.75 6.87 7.63
N GLY A 238 12.92 7.39 8.00
CA GLY A 238 13.94 6.64 8.76
C GLY A 238 13.57 6.46 10.24
N PRO A 239 14.38 5.68 10.98
CA PRO A 239 14.14 5.34 12.39
C PRO A 239 14.45 6.56 13.26
N GLY A 240 13.45 7.44 13.41
CA GLY A 240 13.56 8.69 14.19
C GLY A 240 12.52 9.75 13.82
N ALA A 241 12.00 9.73 12.59
CA ALA A 241 11.06 10.73 12.10
C ALA A 241 9.59 10.53 12.54
N GLY A 242 9.31 9.51 13.37
CA GLY A 242 8.00 9.23 13.97
C GLY A 242 7.74 9.91 15.32
N GLY A 243 8.71 10.64 15.88
CA GLY A 243 8.72 11.07 17.28
C GLY A 243 8.41 12.56 17.55
N GLY A 244 7.53 13.20 16.77
CA GLY A 244 7.29 14.64 16.95
C GLY A 244 5.93 15.15 16.49
N ASN A 245 4.82 14.58 17.02
CA ASN A 245 3.61 15.32 17.44
C ASN A 245 2.49 14.35 17.93
N ALA A 246 2.75 13.56 18.97
CA ALA A 246 1.68 12.95 19.75
C ALA A 246 1.47 13.84 20.98
N GLY A 247 0.61 14.87 20.88
CA GLY A 247 0.33 15.75 22.01
C GLY A 247 -0.12 17.17 21.70
N ARG A 248 -1.09 17.36 20.81
CA ARG A 248 -1.97 18.54 20.94
C ARG A 248 -3.41 18.07 20.79
N SER A 249 -3.93 17.54 21.90
CA SER A 249 -5.36 17.38 22.12
C SER A 249 -6.03 18.73 21.88
N VAL A 250 -6.67 18.90 20.73
CA VAL A 250 -7.61 20.00 20.52
C VAL A 250 -8.85 19.63 21.30
N THR A 251 -8.86 20.02 22.58
CA THR A 251 -10.07 19.96 23.41
C THR A 251 -11.02 21.00 22.83
N LEU A 252 -12.02 20.55 22.07
CA LEU A 252 -13.13 21.38 21.61
C LEU A 252 -13.99 21.75 22.82
N GLY A 253 -13.58 22.81 23.52
CA GLY A 253 -14.36 23.46 24.56
C GLY A 253 -15.62 24.07 23.96
N ARG A 254 -16.78 23.68 24.52
CA ARG A 254 -18.10 24.27 24.29
C ARG A 254 -18.04 25.81 24.29
N PRO A 255 -18.78 26.52 23.42
CA PRO A 255 -18.91 27.96 23.53
C PRO A 255 -19.89 28.28 24.67
N ASP A 256 -19.35 28.72 25.81
CA ASP A 256 -20.11 29.34 26.88
C ASP A 256 -20.46 30.79 26.48
N LYS A 257 -21.75 31.05 26.27
CA LYS A 257 -22.27 32.40 26.04
C LYS A 257 -22.72 32.98 27.38
N GLY A 258 -22.05 34.06 27.78
CA GLY A 258 -22.72 35.16 28.50
C GLY A 258 -22.13 35.51 29.86
N ALA A 259 -21.12 36.39 29.86
CA ALA A 259 -20.88 37.26 31.00
C ALA A 259 -20.42 38.63 30.51
N ALA A 260 -21.35 39.58 30.55
CA ALA A 260 -21.11 41.00 30.35
C ALA A 260 -20.23 41.57 31.47
N LYS A 261 -19.31 42.48 31.11
CA LYS A 261 -18.86 43.64 31.91
C LYS A 261 -17.96 44.52 31.02
N LYS A 262 -18.51 45.63 30.50
CA LYS A 262 -18.36 47.00 31.04
C LYS A 262 -16.89 47.44 31.14
N ALA A 263 -16.41 48.08 30.08
CA ALA A 263 -15.29 49.01 30.14
C ALA A 263 -15.84 50.39 30.53
N GLY A 264 -15.44 50.89 31.70
CA GLY A 264 -15.64 52.28 32.11
C GLY A 264 -14.43 53.11 31.71
N ILE A 265 -14.68 54.21 31.00
CA ILE A 265 -13.76 55.33 30.83
C ILE A 265 -14.27 56.48 31.72
N ALA A 266 -13.30 57.16 32.31
CA ALA A 266 -13.37 58.28 33.24
C ALA A 266 -14.30 59.44 32.88
N GLY A 267 -14.73 60.18 33.90
CA GLY A 267 -15.28 61.54 33.80
C GLY A 267 -16.30 61.83 34.90
N GLY A 268 -15.92 62.61 35.91
CA GLY A 268 -16.67 62.83 37.16
C GLY A 268 -17.69 63.97 37.13
N CYS A 269 -18.36 64.17 38.26
CA CYS A 269 -18.77 65.46 38.84
C CYS A 269 -19.58 65.26 40.13
N CYS A 270 -19.23 66.05 41.14
CA CYS A 270 -19.98 66.45 42.35
C CYS A 270 -20.35 65.38 43.38
#